data_AF-A0A256ZHM1-F1
#
_entry.id   AF-A0A256ZHM1-F1
#
_cell.length_a   1.000
_cell.length_b   1.000
_cell.length_c   1.000
_cell.angle_alpha   90.00
_cell.angle_beta   90.00
_cell.angle_gamma   90.00
#
_symmetry.space_group_name_H-M   'P 1'
#
loop_
_entity.id
_entity.type
_entity.pdbx_description
1 polymer ?
#
loop_
_entity_poly.entity_id
_entity_poly.type
_entity_poly.pdbx_seq_one_letter_code
_entity_poly.pdbx_strand_id
1 'polypeptide(L)' 'MISGGNRDVLLSRVRKEVMHEVDHLLGLNHCSNPLCIMRFSNSILDTNK' A
#
# COMPACT_ATOMS: atom_id res chain seq x y z
N MET A 1 23.00 -16.75 -0.40
CA MET A 1 22.25 -15.73 -1.17
C MET A 1 21.56 -14.84 -0.15
N ILE A 2 21.87 -13.54 -0.17
CA ILE A 2 21.65 -12.62 0.97
C ILE A 2 20.15 -12.39 1.24
N SER A 3 19.78 -12.44 2.52
CA SER A 3 18.47 -12.18 3.11
C SER A 3 17.77 -10.91 2.61
N GLY A 4 16.64 -11.06 1.89
CA GLY A 4 15.84 -9.97 1.32
C GLY A 4 14.49 -9.71 2.01
N GLY A 5 14.33 -10.04 3.29
CA GLY A 5 12.99 -10.11 3.92
C GLY A 5 12.30 -8.78 4.25
N ASN A 6 13.02 -7.66 4.33
CA ASN A 6 12.48 -6.40 4.91
C ASN A 6 12.53 -5.19 3.97
N ARG A 7 13.56 -5.06 3.11
CA ARG A 7 13.66 -3.93 2.18
C ARG A 7 12.62 -4.01 1.06
N ASP A 8 12.39 -5.20 0.52
CA ASP A 8 11.44 -5.39 -0.58
C ASP A 8 10.00 -5.16 -0.09
N VAL A 9 9.70 -5.58 1.14
CA VAL A 9 8.42 -5.30 1.81
C VAL A 9 8.26 -3.80 2.07
N LEU A 10 9.29 -3.13 2.57
CA LEU A 10 9.27 -1.68 2.79
C LEU A 10 9.05 -0.92 1.48
N LEU A 11 9.79 -1.28 0.43
CA LEU A 11 9.70 -0.63 -0.88
C LEU A 11 8.30 -0.84 -1.50
N SER A 12 7.75 -2.04 -1.37
CA SER A 12 6.38 -2.34 -1.82
C SER A 12 5.33 -1.49 -1.09
N ARG A 13 5.46 -1.32 0.24
CA ARG A 13 4.58 -0.45 1.04
C ARG A 13 4.71 1.01 0.64
N VAL A 14 5.93 1.53 0.54
CA VAL A 14 6.17 2.92 0.13
C VAL A 14 5.59 3.19 -1.26
N ARG A 15 5.80 2.28 -2.21
CA ARG A 15 5.24 2.42 -3.56
C ARG A 15 3.71 2.47 -3.54
N LYS A 16 3.07 1.62 -2.74
CA LYS A 16 1.60 1.60 -2.63
C LYS A 16 1.05 2.93 -2.10
N GLU A 17 1.59 3.41 -0.99
CA GLU A 17 1.10 4.64 -0.34
C GLU A 17 1.41 5.90 -1.19
N VAL A 18 2.58 5.95 -1.84
CA VAL A 18 2.89 7.06 -2.77
C VAL A 18 1.87 7.12 -3.90
N MET A 19 1.52 5.99 -4.51
CA MET A 19 0.51 5.95 -5.57
C MET A 19 -0.89 6.28 -5.04
N HIS A 20 -1.25 5.81 -3.83
CA HIS A 20 -2.52 6.13 -3.17
C HIS A 20 -2.72 7.64 -2.98
N GLU A 21 -1.71 8.34 -2.46
CA GLU A 21 -1.78 9.78 -2.24
C GLU A 21 -1.68 10.58 -3.55
N VAL A 22 -0.91 10.12 -4.53
CA VAL A 22 -0.89 10.71 -5.88
C VAL A 22 -2.27 10.63 -6.52
N ASP A 23 -2.94 9.49 -6.39
CA ASP A 23 -4.29 9.30 -6.92
C ASP A 23 -5.31 10.22 -6.21
N HIS A 24 -5.15 10.51 -4.92
CA HIS A 24 -5.90 11.57 -4.24
C HIS A 24 -5.65 12.96 -4.85
N LEU A 25 -4.40 13.31 -5.18
CA LEU A 25 -4.08 14.57 -5.88
C LEU A 25 -4.74 14.66 -7.27
N LEU A 26 -4.97 13.51 -7.91
CA LEU A 26 -5.69 13.41 -9.19
C LEU A 26 -7.23 13.39 -9.02
N GLY A 27 -7.74 13.49 -7.79
CA GLY A 27 -9.17 13.54 -7.49
C GLY A 27 -9.84 12.17 -7.35
N LEU A 28 -9.07 11.09 -7.24
CA LEU A 28 -9.62 9.77 -6.96
C LEU A 28 -9.99 9.63 -5.48
N ASN A 29 -11.16 9.04 -5.24
CA ASN A 29 -11.65 8.71 -3.90
C ASN A 29 -11.37 7.24 -3.57
N HIS A 30 -11.51 6.90 -2.29
CA HIS A 30 -11.38 5.52 -1.84
C HIS A 30 -12.32 4.56 -2.59
N CYS A 31 -11.84 3.34 -2.79
CA CYS A 31 -12.58 2.27 -3.45
C CYS A 31 -12.77 1.07 -2.50
N SER A 32 -13.90 0.37 -2.64
CA SER A 32 -14.20 -0.86 -1.87
C SER A 32 -13.52 -2.11 -2.45
N ASN A 33 -12.97 -2.03 -3.67
CA ASN A 33 -12.38 -3.17 -4.37
C ASN A 33 -11.03 -3.57 -3.74
N PRO A 34 -10.84 -4.82 -3.27
CA PRO A 34 -9.59 -5.31 -2.69
C PRO A 34 -8.35 -5.17 -3.57
N LEU A 35 -8.54 -5.13 -4.89
CA LEU A 35 -7.46 -5.05 -5.88
C LEU A 35 -7.13 -3.62 -6.32
N CYS A 36 -7.89 -2.64 -5.85
CA CYS A 36 -7.72 -1.24 -6.23
C CYS A 36 -6.74 -0.54 -5.27
N ILE A 37 -5.86 0.30 -5.82
CA ILE A 37 -4.82 0.99 -5.05
C ILE A 37 -5.39 2.00 -4.06
N MET A 38 -6.56 2.57 -4.38
CA MET A 38 -7.33 3.46 -3.51
C MET A 38 -8.12 2.72 -2.43
N ARG A 39 -7.88 1.42 -2.22
CA ARG A 39 -8.50 0.70 -1.11
C ARG A 39 -7.87 1.17 0.17
N PHE A 40 -8.72 1.73 1.03
CA PHE A 40 -8.37 2.08 2.38
C PHE A 40 -7.75 0.88 3.10
N SER A 41 -6.48 1.01 3.47
CA SER A 41 -5.72 -0.04 4.13
C SER A 41 -5.55 0.35 5.58
N ASN A 42 -6.39 -0.18 6.46
CA ASN A 42 -6.15 -0.05 7.89
C ASN A 42 -4.87 -0.81 8.25
N SER A 43 -3.89 -0.09 8.78
CA SER A 43 -2.73 -0.58 9.52
C SER A 43 -1.47 -0.89 8.72
N ILE A 44 -0.39 -0.22 9.13
CA ILE A 44 1.04 -0.56 8.91
C ILE A 44 1.38 -1.97 9.47
N LEU A 45 0.41 -2.57 10.17
CA LEU A 45 0.36 -3.86 10.82
C LEU A 45 -1.00 -4.52 10.51
N ASP A 46 -1.19 -5.03 9.29
CA ASP A 46 -2.17 -6.12 9.10
C ASP A 46 -1.57 -7.35 9.82
N THR A 47 -1.80 -7.37 11.13
CA THR A 47 -1.27 -8.36 12.05
C THR A 47 -2.22 -9.53 11.98
N ASN A 48 -1.75 -10.66 11.47
CA ASN A 48 -2.33 -11.99 11.59
C ASN A 48 -3.50 -12.08 12.58
N LYS A 49 -4.72 -12.26 12.07
CA LYS A 49 -5.73 -13.17 12.62
C LYS A 49 -6.56 -13.76 11.49
#